data_AF-A0A2M6SZW8-F1
#
_entry.id   AF-A0A2M6SZW8-F1
#
_cell.length_a   1.000
_cell.length_b   1.000
_cell.length_c   1.000
_cell.angle_alpha   90.00
_cell.angle_beta   90.00
_cell.angle_gamma   90.00
#
_symmetry.space_group_name_H-M   'P 1'
#
loop_
_entity.id
_entity.type
_entity.pdbx_description
1 polymer ?
#
loop_
_entity_poly.entity_id
_entity_poly.type
_entity_poly.pdbx_seq_one_letter_code
_entity_poly.pdbx_strand_id
1 'polypeptide(L)'
;MAKNKKIAIIGGIIAVAIGVVVFAYQHQFSAPQKGVEEERIVVNLTTTETELISKLKEQGYIRNEWAFKFVLKTKGWQGKIEPGGYKVSKGMNAWRLADTLANRPYQKWVVIPEGLRKEEIAERMQKGLDWTEDTKKNFLLTVKKVTSSQIPTC
;
A
#
# COMPACT_ATOMS: atom_id res chain seq x y z
N MET A 1 -41.00 34.44 23.63
CA MET A 1 -39.57 34.70 23.32
C MET A 1 -38.59 33.58 23.74
N ALA A 2 -38.86 32.76 24.76
CA ALA A 2 -37.92 31.73 25.22
C ALA A 2 -37.69 30.55 24.23
N LYS A 3 -38.68 30.23 23.38
CA LYS A 3 -38.62 29.08 22.45
C LYS A 3 -37.56 29.26 21.36
N ASN A 4 -37.46 30.46 20.78
CA ASN A 4 -36.52 30.78 19.70
C ASN A 4 -35.08 30.90 20.23
N LYS A 5 -34.90 31.37 21.47
CA LYS A 5 -33.60 31.42 22.16
C LYS A 5 -33.06 30.01 22.44
N LYS A 6 -33.93 29.06 22.83
CA LYS A 6 -33.55 27.64 23.01
C LYS A 6 -33.15 26.98 21.68
N ILE A 7 -33.85 27.27 20.58
CA ILE A 7 -33.51 26.76 19.24
C ILE A 7 -32.15 27.31 18.77
N ALA A 8 -31.88 28.60 19.00
CA ALA A 8 -30.58 29.20 18.67
C ALA A 8 -29.43 28.58 19.49
N ILE A 9 -29.66 28.28 20.78
CA ILE A 9 -28.66 27.61 21.63
C ILE A 9 -28.41 26.17 21.14
N ILE A 10 -29.46 25.41 20.81
CA ILE A 10 -29.33 24.04 20.28
C ILE A 10 -28.60 24.05 18.93
N GLY A 11 -28.93 24.98 18.04
CA GLY A 11 -28.24 25.15 16.75
C GLY A 11 -26.74 25.48 16.92
N GLY A 12 -26.40 26.34 17.89
CA GLY A 12 -25.01 26.64 18.24
C GLY A 12 -24.25 25.42 18.76
N ILE A 13 -24.85 24.62 19.65
CA ILE A 13 -24.24 23.39 20.17
C ILE A 13 -24.01 22.37 19.04
N ILE A 14 -24.98 22.19 18.13
CA ILE A 14 -24.84 21.30 16.99
C ILE A 14 -23.70 21.77 16.07
N ALA A 15 -23.61 23.07 15.78
CA ALA A 15 -22.52 23.62 14.96
C ALA A 15 -21.14 23.39 15.59
N VAL A 16 -21.01 23.58 16.91
CA VAL A 16 -19.77 23.28 17.64
C VAL A 16 -19.45 21.79 17.60
N ALA A 17 -20.43 20.91 17.82
CA ALA A 17 -20.24 19.46 17.73
C ALA A 17 -19.76 19.03 16.33
N ILE A 18 -20.36 19.58 15.26
CA ILE A 18 -19.92 19.34 13.88
C ILE A 18 -18.48 19.85 13.69
N GLY A 19 -18.15 21.04 14.19
CA GLY A 19 -16.80 21.59 14.12
C GLY A 19 -15.75 20.70 14.78
N VAL A 20 -16.06 20.16 15.96
CA VAL A 20 -15.18 19.21 16.69
C VAL A 20 -15.00 17.92 15.90
N VAL A 21 -16.08 17.38 15.32
CA VAL A 21 -16.02 16.15 14.50
C VAL A 21 -15.18 16.37 13.25
N VAL A 22 -15.37 17.49 12.54
CA VAL A 22 -14.59 17.85 11.34
C VAL A 22 -13.12 18.04 11.71
N PHE A 23 -12.82 18.71 12.82
CA PHE A 23 -11.45 18.90 13.28
C PHE A 23 -10.77 17.57 13.63
N ALA A 24 -11.45 16.69 14.37
CA ALA A 24 -10.93 15.36 14.72
C ALA A 24 -10.69 14.51 13.47
N TYR A 25 -11.60 14.56 12.49
CA TYR A 25 -11.43 13.89 11.20
C TYR A 25 -10.17 14.41 10.48
N GLN A 26 -10.05 15.73 10.32
CA GLN A 26 -8.89 16.33 9.66
C GLN A 26 -7.59 15.97 10.38
N HIS A 27 -7.57 16.00 11.70
CA HIS A 27 -6.37 15.70 12.48
C HIS A 27 -5.92 14.23 12.33
N GLN A 28 -6.88 13.31 12.28
CA GLN A 28 -6.59 11.88 12.25
C GLN A 28 -6.14 11.38 10.87
N PHE A 29 -6.77 11.89 9.80
CA PHE A 29 -6.50 11.42 8.44
C PHE A 29 -5.41 12.24 7.74
N SER A 30 -5.07 13.44 8.24
CA SER A 30 -4.00 14.25 7.66
C SER A 30 -2.63 13.58 7.73
N ALA A 31 -1.77 14.00 6.80
CA ALA A 31 -0.38 13.57 6.74
C ALA A 31 0.37 13.85 8.06
N PRO A 32 1.12 12.87 8.60
CA PRO A 32 1.94 13.05 9.78
C PRO A 32 2.96 14.19 9.68
N GLN A 33 3.70 14.29 8.56
CA GLN A 33 4.75 15.29 8.35
C GLN A 33 4.60 15.97 6.99
N LYS A 34 4.86 17.28 6.88
CA LYS A 34 4.78 18.00 5.60
C LYS A 34 6.19 18.18 5.00
N GLY A 35 6.33 17.99 3.69
CA GLY A 35 7.58 18.28 2.95
C GLY A 35 8.65 17.18 3.00
N VAL A 36 8.28 15.92 3.27
CA VAL A 36 9.21 14.79 3.34
C VAL A 36 9.35 14.11 1.98
N GLU A 37 10.59 13.80 1.58
CA GLU A 37 10.90 13.06 0.35
C GLU A 37 10.25 11.67 0.31
N GLU A 38 10.14 11.09 -0.89
CA GLU A 38 9.62 9.74 -1.05
C GLU A 38 10.61 8.72 -0.48
N GLU A 39 10.17 7.95 0.50
CA GLU A 39 10.90 6.84 1.10
C GLU A 39 10.39 5.51 0.51
N ARG A 40 11.32 4.55 0.35
CA ARG A 40 10.98 3.19 -0.08
C ARG A 40 10.70 2.32 1.15
N ILE A 41 9.51 1.76 1.22
CA ILE A 41 9.17 0.70 2.17
C ILE A 41 9.08 -0.66 1.48
N VAL A 42 9.38 -1.72 2.22
CA VAL A 42 9.30 -3.11 1.73
C VAL A 42 8.37 -3.88 2.64
N VAL A 43 7.34 -4.49 2.04
CA VAL A 43 6.41 -5.42 2.67
C VAL A 43 6.88 -6.83 2.35
N ASN A 44 7.20 -7.61 3.38
CA ASN A 44 7.68 -8.98 3.22
C ASN A 44 6.51 -9.94 2.98
N LEU A 45 6.80 -11.08 2.34
CA LEU A 45 5.83 -12.14 2.03
C LEU A 45 5.08 -12.68 3.26
N THR A 46 5.73 -12.67 4.43
CA THR A 46 5.17 -13.19 5.70
C THR A 46 4.49 -12.12 6.54
N THR A 47 4.57 -10.85 6.15
CA THR A 47 4.02 -9.75 6.95
C THR A 47 2.50 -9.73 6.83
N THR A 48 1.82 -9.83 7.97
CA THR A 48 0.35 -9.71 8.01
C THR A 48 -0.07 -8.24 7.86
N GLU A 49 -1.29 -7.98 7.38
CA GLU A 49 -1.80 -6.61 7.25
C GLU A 49 -1.79 -5.88 8.61
N THR A 50 -2.11 -6.57 9.70
CA THR A 50 -2.09 -6.00 11.05
C THR A 50 -0.67 -5.57 11.45
N GLU A 51 0.33 -6.41 11.20
CA GLU A 51 1.73 -6.06 11.46
C GLU A 51 2.21 -4.91 10.58
N LEU A 52 1.82 -4.89 9.30
CA LEU A 52 2.14 -3.80 8.39
C LEU A 52 1.59 -2.48 8.93
N ILE A 53 0.33 -2.47 9.37
CA ILE A 53 -0.31 -1.27 9.91
C ILE A 53 0.38 -0.80 11.20
N SER A 54 0.80 -1.71 12.08
CA SER A 54 1.60 -1.34 13.27
C SER A 54 2.92 -0.69 12.86
N LYS A 55 3.66 -1.32 11.94
CA LYS A 55 4.93 -0.79 11.42
C LYS A 55 4.75 0.59 10.77
N LEU A 56 3.70 0.79 9.98
CA LEU A 56 3.43 2.08 9.35
C LEU A 56 3.19 3.19 10.39
N LYS A 57 2.59 2.87 11.53
CA LYS A 57 2.42 3.83 12.63
C LYS A 57 3.73 4.09 13.37
N GLU A 58 4.47 3.04 13.70
CA GLU A 58 5.77 3.15 14.37
C GLU A 58 6.77 3.98 13.56
N GLN A 59 6.78 3.79 12.24
CA GLN A 59 7.60 4.56 11.31
C GLN A 59 7.04 5.96 11.01
N GLY A 60 5.85 6.29 11.53
CA GLY A 60 5.24 7.62 11.39
C GLY A 60 4.61 7.92 10.03
N TYR A 61 4.27 6.92 9.21
CA TYR A 61 3.49 7.10 7.98
C TYR A 61 1.99 7.27 8.24
N ILE A 62 1.49 6.75 9.37
CA ILE A 62 0.11 6.94 9.82
C ILE A 62 0.10 7.40 11.27
N ARG A 63 -0.91 8.21 11.63
CA ARG A 63 -1.11 8.65 13.02
C ARG A 63 -1.84 7.60 13.86
N ASN A 64 -2.78 6.89 13.25
CA ASN A 64 -3.64 5.96 13.96
C ASN A 64 -4.01 4.75 13.11
N GLU A 65 -3.80 3.56 13.70
CA GLU A 65 -4.07 2.28 13.05
C GLU A 65 -5.55 2.06 12.79
N TRP A 66 -6.42 2.43 13.75
CA TRP A 66 -7.86 2.21 13.62
C TRP A 66 -8.44 3.04 12.48
N ALA A 67 -7.99 4.30 12.36
CA ALA A 67 -8.37 5.17 11.25
C ALA A 67 -7.92 4.61 9.90
N PHE A 68 -6.70 4.07 9.83
CA PHE A 68 -6.20 3.47 8.60
C PHE A 68 -6.93 2.17 8.23
N LYS A 69 -7.22 1.30 9.21
CA LYS A 69 -8.06 0.11 9.03
C LYS A 69 -9.46 0.48 8.54
N PHE A 70 -10.03 1.56 9.06
CA PHE A 70 -11.32 2.08 8.60
C PHE A 70 -11.25 2.48 7.12
N VAL A 71 -10.21 3.21 6.69
CA VAL A 71 -9.98 3.58 5.29
C VAL A 71 -9.91 2.35 4.38
N LEU A 72 -9.10 1.35 4.76
CA LEU A 72 -8.97 0.10 4.00
C LEU A 72 -10.31 -0.63 3.87
N LYS A 73 -11.09 -0.68 4.96
CA LYS A 73 -12.41 -1.30 4.98
C LYS A 73 -13.41 -0.56 4.09
N THR A 74 -13.48 0.77 4.20
CA THR A 74 -14.41 1.60 3.41
C THR A 74 -14.10 1.53 1.91
N LYS A 75 -12.83 1.35 1.53
CA LYS A 75 -12.42 1.19 0.12
C LYS A 75 -12.46 -0.26 -0.38
N GLY A 76 -12.72 -1.24 0.49
CA GLY A 76 -12.67 -2.65 0.12
C GLY A 76 -11.27 -3.12 -0.27
N TRP A 77 -10.24 -2.54 0.34
CA TRP A 77 -8.82 -2.87 0.15
C TRP A 77 -8.23 -3.71 1.28
N GLN A 78 -9.06 -4.05 2.27
CA GLN A 78 -8.68 -5.02 3.29
C GLN A 78 -8.29 -6.36 2.64
N GLY A 79 -7.11 -6.86 2.98
CA GLY A 79 -6.51 -8.08 2.42
C GLY A 79 -5.97 -7.95 1.00
N LYS A 80 -6.01 -6.77 0.38
CA LYS A 80 -5.54 -6.54 -1.00
C LYS A 80 -4.14 -5.95 -1.10
N ILE A 81 -3.51 -5.64 0.03
CA ILE A 81 -2.14 -5.13 0.04
C ILE A 81 -1.20 -6.31 -0.24
N GLU A 82 -0.59 -6.29 -1.41
CA GLU A 82 0.34 -7.32 -1.82
C GLU A 82 1.72 -7.14 -1.14
N PRO A 83 2.48 -8.21 -0.92
CA PRO A 83 3.89 -8.09 -0.59
C PRO A 83 4.63 -7.41 -1.74
N GLY A 84 5.44 -6.40 -1.42
CA GLY A 84 6.18 -5.67 -2.44
C GLY A 84 6.98 -4.50 -1.91
N GLY A 85 7.61 -3.77 -2.83
CA GLY A 85 8.20 -2.48 -2.54
C GLY A 85 7.22 -1.37 -2.88
N TYR A 86 7.10 -0.36 -2.02
CA TYR A 86 6.24 0.81 -2.23
C TYR A 86 7.03 2.10 -2.04
N LYS A 87 6.73 3.10 -2.86
CA LYS A 87 7.22 4.47 -2.67
C LYS A 87 6.15 5.24 -1.91
N VAL A 88 6.48 5.64 -0.69
CA VAL A 88 5.55 6.33 0.21
C VAL A 88 6.25 7.51 0.84
N SER A 89 5.49 8.54 1.21
CA SER A 89 6.03 9.67 1.97
C SER A 89 5.19 9.87 3.22
N LYS A 90 5.82 10.33 4.30
CA LYS A 90 5.15 10.75 5.55
C LYS A 90 4.27 12.00 5.34
N GLY A 91 4.38 12.62 4.16
CA GLY A 91 3.48 13.64 3.62
C GLY A 91 2.19 13.13 2.99
N MET A 92 2.01 11.82 2.87
CA MET A 92 0.78 11.26 2.32
C MET A 92 -0.33 11.22 3.37
N ASN A 93 -1.53 11.62 2.97
CA ASN A 93 -2.75 11.39 3.75
C ASN A 93 -3.05 9.88 3.77
N ALA A 94 -3.64 9.38 4.86
CA ALA A 94 -4.06 7.99 5.04
C ALA A 94 -4.81 7.42 3.81
N TRP A 95 -5.68 8.21 3.18
CA TRP A 95 -6.41 7.79 1.97
C TRP A 95 -5.49 7.53 0.77
N ARG A 96 -4.51 8.41 0.54
CA ARG A 96 -3.55 8.28 -0.57
C ARG A 96 -2.52 7.19 -0.29
N LEU A 97 -2.11 7.05 0.97
CA LEU A 97 -1.24 5.97 1.40
C LEU A 97 -1.92 4.62 1.16
N ALA A 98 -3.18 4.46 1.56
CA ALA A 98 -3.96 3.26 1.30
C ALA A 98 -4.10 2.95 -0.20
N ASP A 99 -4.34 3.96 -1.05
CA ASP A 99 -4.39 3.79 -2.51
C ASP A 99 -3.04 3.29 -3.06
N THR A 100 -1.95 3.87 -2.57
CA THR A 100 -0.60 3.53 -3.02
C THR A 100 -0.26 2.08 -2.66
N LEU A 101 -0.61 1.65 -1.44
CA LEU A 101 -0.37 0.28 -0.98
C LEU A 101 -1.25 -0.75 -1.70
N ALA A 102 -2.49 -0.41 -2.02
CA ALA A 102 -3.42 -1.34 -2.66
C ALA A 102 -3.21 -1.46 -4.18
N ASN A 103 -2.92 -0.35 -4.86
CA ASN A 103 -3.02 -0.30 -6.33
C ASN A 103 -1.68 0.00 -7.04
N ARG A 104 -0.64 0.47 -6.32
CA ARG A 104 0.61 0.95 -6.95
C ARG A 104 1.87 0.33 -6.34
N PRO A 105 2.05 -1.00 -6.38
CA PRO A 105 3.32 -1.61 -6.01
C PRO A 105 4.43 -1.14 -6.95
N TYR A 106 5.51 -0.60 -6.39
CA TYR A 106 6.71 -0.24 -7.14
C TYR A 106 7.54 -1.48 -7.50
N GLN A 107 7.50 -2.50 -6.64
CA GLN A 107 8.13 -3.81 -6.87
C GLN A 107 7.20 -4.91 -6.37
N LYS A 108 7.13 -6.03 -7.10
CA LYS A 108 6.34 -7.21 -6.74
C LYS A 108 7.26 -8.37 -6.39
N TRP A 109 6.87 -9.18 -5.41
CA TRP A 109 7.57 -10.42 -5.09
C TRP A 109 7.08 -11.56 -5.99
N VAL A 110 8.01 -12.32 -6.57
CA VAL A 110 7.72 -13.59 -7.24
C VAL A 110 8.60 -14.67 -6.64
N VAL A 111 7.96 -15.69 -6.04
CA VAL A 111 8.66 -16.82 -5.43
C VAL A 111 8.87 -17.90 -6.47
N ILE A 112 10.13 -18.28 -6.71
CA ILE A 112 10.53 -19.37 -7.61
C ILE A 112 10.98 -20.55 -6.76
N PRO A 113 10.15 -21.59 -6.58
CA PRO A 113 10.58 -22.82 -5.93
C PRO A 113 11.60 -23.58 -6.79
N GLU A 114 12.41 -24.40 -6.14
CA GLU A 114 13.35 -25.29 -6.81
C GLU A 114 12.62 -26.36 -7.65
N GLY A 115 13.33 -26.92 -8.63
CA GLY A 115 12.80 -27.98 -9.50
C GLY A 115 11.89 -27.50 -10.63
N LEU A 116 11.57 -26.21 -10.71
CA LEU A 116 10.82 -25.65 -11.83
C LEU A 116 11.65 -25.65 -13.11
N ARG A 117 11.02 -26.05 -14.21
CA ARG A 117 11.59 -25.89 -15.53
C ARG A 117 11.58 -24.40 -15.92
N LYS A 118 12.51 -24.00 -16.79
CA LYS A 118 12.59 -22.61 -17.27
C LYS A 118 11.29 -22.10 -17.87
N GLU A 119 10.51 -22.97 -18.51
CA GLU A 119 9.20 -22.62 -19.08
C GLU A 119 8.19 -22.25 -17.98
N GLU A 120 8.17 -23.02 -16.88
CA GLU A 120 7.29 -22.80 -15.73
C GLU A 120 7.73 -21.56 -14.93
N ILE A 121 9.04 -21.33 -14.82
CA ILE A 121 9.58 -20.08 -14.26
C ILE A 121 9.06 -18.89 -15.06
N ALA A 122 9.16 -18.95 -16.40
CA ALA A 122 8.71 -17.88 -17.27
C ALA A 122 7.19 -17.64 -17.15
N GLU A 123 6.38 -18.69 -17.04
CA GLU A 123 4.94 -18.57 -16.77
C GLU A 123 4.64 -17.94 -15.40
N ARG A 124 5.40 -18.31 -14.37
CA ARG A 124 5.22 -17.77 -13.02
C ARG A 124 5.62 -16.30 -12.95
N MET A 125 6.72 -15.92 -13.60
CA MET A 125 7.13 -14.52 -13.74
C MET A 125 6.11 -13.72 -14.56
N GLN A 126 5.56 -14.31 -15.62
CA GLN A 126 4.52 -13.67 -16.42
C GLN A 126 3.29 -13.31 -15.60
N LYS A 127 2.78 -14.26 -14.82
CA LYS A 127 1.62 -14.05 -13.94
C LYS A 127 1.93 -13.07 -12.80
N GLY A 128 3.12 -13.13 -12.22
CA GLY A 128 3.48 -12.31 -11.06
C GLY A 128 3.87 -10.87 -11.38
N LEU A 129 4.42 -10.61 -12.56
CA LEU A 129 4.92 -9.30 -12.99
C LEU A 129 4.13 -8.69 -14.15
N ASP A 130 3.00 -9.31 -14.52
CA ASP A 130 2.16 -8.89 -15.64
C ASP A 130 2.95 -8.77 -16.96
N TRP A 131 3.90 -9.68 -17.20
CA TRP A 131 4.71 -9.62 -18.43
C TRP A 131 3.88 -9.92 -19.68
N THR A 132 4.25 -9.27 -20.78
CA THR A 132 3.71 -9.60 -22.10
C THR A 132 4.25 -10.94 -22.60
N GLU A 133 3.53 -11.56 -23.54
CA GLU A 133 3.98 -12.79 -24.20
C GLU A 133 5.35 -12.61 -24.89
N ASP A 134 5.63 -11.42 -25.43
CA ASP A 134 6.91 -11.15 -26.08
C ASP A 134 8.05 -11.09 -25.06
N THR A 135 7.82 -10.48 -23.89
CA THR A 135 8.80 -10.48 -22.78
C THR A 135 9.10 -11.91 -22.32
N LYS A 136 8.07 -12.75 -22.19
CA LYS A 136 8.23 -14.18 -21.84
C LYS A 136 9.04 -14.94 -22.89
N LYS A 137 8.74 -14.76 -24.19
CA LYS A 137 9.51 -15.39 -25.28
C LYS A 137 10.96 -14.94 -25.27
N ASN A 138 11.21 -13.64 -25.12
CA ASN A 138 12.55 -13.07 -25.06
C ASN A 138 13.35 -13.64 -23.87
N PHE A 139 12.71 -13.79 -22.70
CA PHE A 139 13.31 -14.46 -21.55
C PHE A 139 13.73 -15.89 -21.88
N LEU A 140 12.84 -16.72 -22.45
CA LEU A 140 13.13 -18.11 -22.81
C LEU A 140 14.25 -18.24 -23.85
N LEU A 141 14.27 -17.35 -24.86
CA LEU A 141 15.33 -17.30 -25.87
C LEU A 141 16.69 -16.93 -25.26
N THR A 142 16.70 -15.99 -24.31
CA THR A 142 17.92 -15.53 -23.63
C THR A 142 18.50 -16.66 -22.79
N VAL A 143 17.67 -17.31 -21.97
CA VAL A 143 18.11 -18.45 -21.14
C VAL A 143 18.68 -19.58 -21.99
N LYS A 144 18.09 -19.88 -23.15
CA LYS A 144 18.63 -20.88 -24.10
C LYS A 144 20.04 -20.55 -24.59
N LYS A 145 20.35 -19.27 -24.84
CA LYS A 145 21.68 -18.84 -25.33
C LYS A 145 22.76 -18.89 -24.24
N VAL A 146 22.40 -18.50 -23.00
CA VAL A 146 23.32 -18.50 -21.86
C VAL A 146 23.81 -19.91 -21.54
N THR A 147 22.92 -20.90 -21.60
CA THR A 147 23.29 -22.32 -21.38
C THR A 147 24.33 -22.85 -22.38
N SER A 148 24.47 -22.22 -23.55
CA SER A 148 25.39 -22.68 -24.60
C SER A 148 26.77 -22.00 -24.59
N SER A 149 26.98 -20.93 -23.82
CA SER A 149 28.15 -20.06 -24.03
C SER A 149 28.94 -19.66 -22.79
N GLN A 150 28.40 -19.74 -21.57
CA GLN A 150 29.07 -19.13 -20.40
C GLN A 150 28.92 -19.91 -19.07
N ILE A 151 29.04 -21.23 -19.07
CA ILE A 151 29.32 -21.93 -17.80
C ILE A 151 30.84 -21.82 -17.58
N PRO A 152 31.34 -21.00 -16.64
CA PRO A 152 32.72 -21.16 -16.21
C PRO A 152 32.83 -22.58 -15.66
N THR A 153 33.58 -23.44 -16.35
CA THR A 153 34.03 -24.71 -15.79
C THR A 153 34.74 -24.40 -14.49
N CYS A 154 34.22 -24.94 -13.38
CA CYS A 154 34.91 -24.94 -12.10
C CYS A 154 36.32 -25.55 -12.23
#